data_AF-A0A0F9UWN3-F1
#
_entry.id   AF-A0A0F9UWN3-F1
#
_cell.length_a   1.000
_cell.length_b   1.000
_cell.length_c   1.000
_cell.angle_alpha   90.00
_cell.angle_beta   90.00
_cell.angle_gamma   90.00
#
_symmetry.space_group_name_H-M   'P 1'
#
loop_
_entity.id
_entity.type
_entity.pdbx_description
1 polymer ?
#
loop_
_entity_poly.entity_id
_entity_poly.type
_entity_poly.pdbx_seq_one_letter_code
_entity_poly.pdbx_strand_id
1 'polypeptide(L)' 'MNVKGVEITEQQLAAMLQAMGERFRAADVMAAAEAAGVQKGEVAMRAADRLLQKQRKAGKIKIIASGPYWSSV' A
#
# COMPACT_ATOMS: atom_id res chain seq x y z
N MET A 1 16.30 -22.12 4.55
CA MET A 1 15.06 -21.32 4.60
C MET A 1 14.74 -20.83 3.19
N ASN A 2 13.79 -21.46 2.50
CA ASN A 2 13.31 -20.98 1.19
C ASN A 2 12.40 -19.78 1.43
N VAL A 3 12.97 -18.57 1.39
CA VAL A 3 12.19 -17.33 1.40
C VAL A 3 11.42 -17.29 0.09
N LYS A 4 10.18 -17.80 0.09
CA LYS A 4 9.25 -17.64 -1.03
C LYS A 4 9.01 -16.13 -1.16
N GLY A 5 9.66 -15.51 -2.15
CA GLY A 5 9.38 -14.14 -2.53
C GLY A 5 7.90 -14.03 -2.91
N VAL A 6 7.24 -12.98 -2.44
CA VAL A 6 5.87 -12.68 -2.86
C VAL A 6 5.98 -11.78 -4.09
N GLU A 7 5.53 -12.29 -5.23
CA GLU A 7 5.36 -11.50 -6.45
C GLU A 7 3.95 -10.92 -6.44
N ILE A 8 3.85 -9.59 -6.33
CA ILE A 8 2.59 -8.87 -6.47
C ILE A 8 2.48 -8.45 -7.93
N THR A 9 1.47 -8.95 -8.62
CA THR A 9 1.26 -8.64 -10.04
C THR A 9 0.75 -7.22 -10.24
N GLU A 10 0.88 -6.68 -11.46
CA GLU A 10 0.32 -5.35 -11.78
C GLU A 10 -1.20 -5.29 -11.58
N GLN A 11 -1.91 -6.40 -11.84
CA GLN A 11 -3.36 -6.50 -11.62
C GLN A 11 -3.71 -6.40 -10.13
N GLN A 12 -2.95 -7.08 -9.28
CA GLN A 12 -3.13 -7.00 -7.83
C GLN A 12 -2.80 -5.59 -7.31
N LEU A 13 -1.77 -4.95 -7.85
CA LEU A 13 -1.44 -3.57 -7.51
C LEU A 13 -2.55 -2.60 -7.92
N ALA A 14 -3.12 -2.76 -9.12
CA ALA A 14 -4.24 -1.95 -9.58
C ALA A 14 -5.48 -2.15 -8.70
N ALA A 15 -5.80 -3.40 -8.34
CA ALA A 15 -6.89 -3.73 -7.43
C ALA A 15 -6.66 -3.13 -6.03
N MET A 16 -5.42 -3.20 -5.51
CA MET A 16 -5.03 -2.55 -4.26
C MET A 16 -5.27 -1.04 -4.32
N LEU A 17 -4.83 -0.38 -5.40
CA LEU A 17 -5.00 1.07 -5.58
C LEU A 17 -6.46 1.48 -5.80
N GLN A 18 -7.31 0.62 -6.37
CA GLN A 18 -8.74 0.88 -6.50
C GLN A 18 -9.50 0.67 -5.18
N ALA A 19 -9.09 -0.31 -4.38
CA ALA A 19 -9.64 -0.55 -3.05
C ALA A 19 -9.22 0.55 -2.06
N MET A 20 -8.05 1.16 -2.27
CA MET A 20 -7.62 2.36 -1.56
C MET A 20 -8.36 3.58 -2.11
N GLY A 21 -9.09 4.31 -1.25
CA GLY A 21 -9.74 5.56 -1.64
C GLY A 21 -8.74 6.68 -2.00
N GLU A 22 -9.24 7.88 -2.31
CA GLU A 22 -8.40 9.06 -2.63
C GLU A 22 -7.35 9.38 -1.56
N ARG A 23 -7.60 8.98 -0.31
CA ARG A 23 -6.67 9.04 0.81
C ARG A 23 -6.68 7.69 1.52
N PHE A 24 -5.51 7.16 1.79
CA PHE A 24 -5.34 5.91 2.50
C PHE A 24 -4.20 6.02 3.51
N ARG A 25 -4.31 5.29 4.62
CA ARG A 25 -3.30 5.15 5.65
C ARG A 25 -2.54 3.84 5.45
N ALA A 26 -1.41 3.69 6.13
CA ALA A 26 -0.65 2.45 6.12
C ALA A 26 -1.48 1.22 6.56
N ALA A 27 -2.46 1.42 7.45
CA ALA A 27 -3.37 0.36 7.87
C ALA A 27 -4.31 -0.14 6.76
N ASP A 28 -4.75 0.76 5.87
CA ASP A 28 -5.67 0.44 4.77
C ASP A 28 -4.99 -0.39 3.68
N VAL A 29 -3.66 -0.33 3.60
CA VAL A 29 -2.85 -1.10 2.64
C VAL A 29 -3.02 -2.60 2.86
N MET A 30 -3.17 -3.05 4.11
CA MET A 30 -3.39 -4.47 4.40
C MET A 30 -4.76 -4.96 3.94
N ALA A 31 -5.80 -4.17 4.22
CA ALA A 31 -7.16 -4.49 3.78
C ALA A 31 -7.25 -4.51 2.25
N ALA A 32 -6.58 -3.56 1.58
CA ALA A 32 -6.50 -3.50 0.13
C ALA A 32 -5.68 -4.67 -0.47
N ALA A 33 -4.58 -5.06 0.17
CA ALA A 33 -3.78 -6.22 -0.24
C ALA A 33 -4.59 -7.52 -0.12
N GLU A 34 -5.34 -7.68 0.97
CA GLU A 34 -6.23 -8.84 1.17
C GLU A 34 -7.35 -8.86 0.13
N ALA A 35 -8.00 -7.72 -0.11
CA ALA A 35 -9.03 -7.60 -1.14
C ALA A 35 -8.50 -7.89 -2.56
N ALA A 36 -7.22 -7.60 -2.82
CA ALA A 36 -6.53 -7.93 -4.07
C ALA A 36 -6.02 -9.39 -4.14
N GLY A 37 -6.32 -10.22 -3.13
CA GLY A 37 -5.93 -11.64 -3.11
C GLY A 37 -4.45 -11.89 -2.78
N VAL A 38 -3.77 -10.91 -2.18
CA VAL A 38 -2.39 -11.09 -1.70
C VAL A 38 -2.41 -11.87 -0.39
N GLN A 39 -1.62 -12.95 -0.30
CA GLN A 39 -1.55 -13.77 0.92
C GLN A 39 -1.08 -12.94 2.13
N LYS A 40 -1.77 -13.11 3.26
CA LYS A 40 -1.38 -12.52 4.54
C LYS A 40 0.00 -13.05 4.96
N GLY A 41 0.98 -12.15 5.01
CA GLY A 41 2.33 -12.49 5.45
C GLY A 41 3.23 -11.26 5.50
N GLU A 42 4.22 -11.30 6.38
CA GLU A 42 5.17 -10.19 6.57
C GLU A 42 5.92 -9.85 5.27
N VAL A 43 6.22 -10.87 4.44
CA VAL A 43 6.86 -10.71 3.13
C VAL A 43 5.95 -9.96 2.14
N ALA A 44 4.65 -10.27 2.14
CA ALA A 44 3.67 -9.60 1.28
C ALA A 44 3.48 -8.13 1.66
N MET A 45 3.44 -7.84 2.96
CA MET A 45 3.41 -6.48 3.51
C MET A 45 4.63 -5.66 3.06
N ARG A 46 5.84 -6.22 3.20
CA ARG A 46 7.07 -5.54 2.73
C ARG A 46 7.09 -5.33 1.22
N ALA A 47 6.51 -6.26 0.44
CA ALA A 47 6.38 -6.12 -1.00
C ALA A 47 5.39 -5.00 -1.39
N ALA A 48 4.23 -4.96 -0.73
CA ALA A 48 3.23 -3.92 -0.91
C ALA A 48 3.79 -2.52 -0.55
N ASP A 49 4.48 -2.40 0.58
CA ASP A 49 5.09 -1.14 1.00
C ASP A 49 6.18 -0.68 0.01
N ARG A 50 7.04 -1.59 -0.47
CA ARG A 50 8.02 -1.27 -1.52
C ARG A 50 7.35 -0.76 -2.81
N LEU A 51 6.22 -1.32 -3.20
CA LEU A 51 5.48 -0.88 -4.38
C LEU A 51 4.87 0.51 -4.17
N LEU A 52 4.27 0.77 -3.01
CA LEU A 52 3.77 2.10 -2.67
C LEU A 52 4.90 3.15 -2.63
N GLN A 53 6.06 2.79 -2.09
CA GLN A 53 7.25 3.65 -2.13
C GLN A 53 7.71 3.93 -3.56
N LYS A 54 7.69 2.93 -4.46
CA LYS A 54 7.98 3.14 -5.89
C LYS A 54 6.97 4.08 -6.55
N GLN A 55 5.68 3.91 -6.29
CA GLN A 55 4.63 4.78 -6.82
C GLN A 55 4.74 6.21 -6.28
N ARG A 56 5.16 6.37 -5.02
CA ARG A 56 5.48 7.68 -4.43
C ARG A 56 6.68 8.34 -5.14
N LYS A 57 7.76 7.60 -5.37
CA LYS A 57 8.93 8.11 -6.13
C LYS A 57 8.57 8.48 -7.56
N ALA A 58 7.63 7.77 -8.17
CA ALA A 58 7.08 8.09 -9.49
C ALA A 58 6.09 9.27 -9.48
N GLY A 59 5.81 9.88 -8.32
CA GLY A 59 4.90 11.02 -8.19
C GLY A 59 3.41 10.69 -8.28
N LYS A 60 3.04 9.40 -8.39
CA LYS A 60 1.65 8.94 -8.49
C LYS A 60 0.90 8.99 -7.14
N ILE A 61 1.63 8.96 -6.03
CA ILE A 61 1.09 9.04 -4.67
C ILE A 61 1.86 10.10 -3.90
N LYS A 62 1.17 10.95 -3.14
CA LYS A 62 1.79 11.97 -2.28
C LYS A 62 1.44 11.71 -0.82
N ILE A 63 2.42 11.90 0.07
CA ILE A 63 2.13 11.97 1.50
C ILE A 63 1.50 13.33 1.74
N ILE A 64 0.23 13.31 2.14
CA ILE A 64 -0.43 14.49 2.67
C ILE A 64 -0.07 14.51 4.16
N ALA A 65 0.76 15.46 4.56
CA ALA A 65 0.94 15.75 5.97
C ALA A 65 -0.41 16.24 6.49
N SER A 66 -1.14 15.37 7.20
CA SER A 66 -2.17 15.83 8.11
C SER A 66 -1.46 16.73 9.11
N GLY A 67 -1.88 17.99 9.21
CA GLY A 67 -1.43 18.86 10.29
C GLY A 67 -1.66 18.18 11.65
N PRO A 68 -1.03 18.70 12.72
CA PRO A 68 -1.34 18.23 14.07
C PRO A 68 -2.86 18.20 14.29
N TYR A 69 -3.38 17.21 15.02
CA TYR A 69 -4.82 17.11 15.29
C TYR A 69 -5.41 18.36 15.97
N TRP A 70 -4.55 19.20 16.57
CA TRP A 70 -4.89 20.48 17.19
C TRP A 70 -4.78 21.70 16.26
N SER A 71 -4.23 21.53 15.05
CA SER A 71 -4.01 22.58 14.05
C SER A 71 -5.15 22.60 13.04
N SER A 72 -6.37 22.78 13.51
CA SER A 72 -7.53 23.04 12.65
C SER A 72 -7.97 24.50 12.73
N VAL A 73 -7.07 25.42 12.32
CA VAL A 73 -7.36 26.69 11.60
C VAL A 73 -6.13 27.10 10.80
#